data_AF-A0A4U8SRU8-F1
#
_entry.id   AF-A0A4U8SRU8-F1
#
_cell.length_a   1.000
_cell.length_b   1.000
_cell.length_c   1.000
_cell.angle_alpha   90.00
_cell.angle_beta   90.00
_cell.angle_gamma   90.00
#
_symmetry.space_group_name_H-M   'P 1'
#
loop_
_entity.id
_entity.type
_entity.pdbx_description
1 polymer ?
#
loop_
_entity_poly.entity_id
_entity_poly.type
_entity_poly.pdbx_seq_one_letter_code
_entity_poly.pdbx_strand_id
1 'polypeptide(L)'
;MDIFFEGTPLDKWKEIILNASPTLVGLELEALLERVAVYEALLEAQNIDIESAFKQYYFDEANKEILSAAKNNLAIDSMAKILGNYE
;
A
#
# COMPACT_ATOMS: atom_id res chain seq x y z
N MET A 1 -27.41 7.54 -11.99
CA MET A 1 -26.79 8.68 -11.30
C MET A 1 -25.43 8.18 -10.89
N ASP A 2 -24.50 8.25 -11.84
CA ASP A 2 -23.21 7.59 -11.75
C ASP A 2 -22.34 8.37 -10.76
N ILE A 3 -22.32 7.90 -9.52
CA ILE A 3 -21.40 8.34 -8.48
C ILE A 3 -20.05 7.67 -8.79
N PHE A 4 -19.46 8.00 -9.94
CA PHE A 4 -18.05 7.71 -10.17
C PHE A 4 -17.30 8.50 -9.10
N PHE A 5 -16.74 7.80 -8.13
CA PHE A 5 -15.80 8.36 -7.18
C PHE A 5 -14.73 9.14 -7.96
N GLU A 6 -14.71 10.46 -7.88
CA GLU A 6 -13.63 11.27 -8.45
C GLU A 6 -12.32 10.89 -7.73
N GLY A 7 -11.34 10.39 -8.48
CA GLY A 7 -10.00 10.03 -7.97
C GLY A 7 -9.69 8.54 -8.04
N THR A 8 -8.40 8.21 -8.00
CA THR A 8 -7.94 6.81 -7.92
C THR A 8 -8.21 6.24 -6.52
N PRO A 9 -8.23 4.89 -6.34
CA PRO A 9 -8.29 4.31 -5.01
C PRO A 9 -7.21 4.83 -4.06
N LEU A 10 -6.02 5.12 -4.58
CA LEU A 10 -4.95 5.76 -3.82
C LEU A 10 -5.31 7.18 -3.36
N ASP A 11 -6.03 7.97 -4.17
CA ASP A 11 -6.46 9.32 -3.78
C ASP A 11 -7.50 9.25 -2.66
N LYS A 12 -8.45 8.31 -2.74
CA LYS A 12 -9.41 8.05 -1.66
C LYS A 12 -8.75 7.52 -0.39
N TRP A 13 -7.73 6.69 -0.53
CA TRP A 13 -6.96 6.23 0.63
C TRP A 13 -6.27 7.38 1.34
N LYS A 14 -5.67 8.34 0.62
CA LYS A 14 -5.09 9.55 1.23
C LYS A 14 -6.15 10.38 1.97
N GLU A 15 -7.34 10.55 1.39
CA GLU A 15 -8.45 11.23 2.06
C GLU A 15 -8.81 10.52 3.38
N ILE A 16 -8.91 9.19 3.38
CA ILE A 16 -9.22 8.40 4.59
C ILE A 16 -8.13 8.52 5.65
N ILE A 17 -6.85 8.37 5.26
CA ILE A 17 -5.71 8.49 6.19
C ILE A 17 -5.70 9.84 6.92
N LEU A 18 -6.10 10.92 6.24
CA LEU A 18 -6.11 12.27 6.83
C LEU A 18 -7.33 12.56 7.71
N ASN A 19 -8.43 11.83 7.55
CA ASN A 19 -9.72 12.16 8.19
C ASN A 19 -10.24 11.10 9.16
N ALA A 20 -9.71 9.87 9.13
CA ALA A 20 -10.08 8.81 10.06
C ALA A 20 -9.47 9.00 11.46
N SER A 21 -9.91 8.18 12.42
CA SER A 21 -9.35 8.19 13.79
C SER A 21 -7.84 7.96 13.76
N PRO A 22 -7.03 8.81 14.42
CA PRO A 22 -5.57 8.64 14.48
C PRO A 22 -5.15 7.27 15.01
N THR A 23 -5.94 6.67 15.90
CA THR A 23 -5.68 5.32 16.43
C THR A 23 -5.82 4.27 15.34
N LEU A 24 -6.91 4.29 14.55
CA LEU A 24 -7.14 3.31 13.48
C LEU A 24 -6.13 3.47 12.34
N VAL A 25 -5.79 4.72 12.02
CA VAL A 25 -4.73 5.02 11.04
C VAL A 25 -3.38 4.53 11.55
N GLY A 26 -3.07 4.76 12.83
CA GLY A 26 -1.84 4.28 13.45
C GLY A 26 -1.67 2.77 13.33
N LEU A 27 -2.72 2.01 13.68
CA LEU A 27 -2.72 0.54 13.53
C LEU A 27 -2.45 0.09 12.10
N GLU A 28 -3.02 0.77 11.10
CA GLU A 28 -2.79 0.45 9.69
C GLU A 28 -1.40 0.80 9.19
N LEU A 29 -0.85 1.93 9.61
CA LEU A 29 0.51 2.29 9.25
C LEU A 29 1.52 1.34 9.91
N GLU A 30 1.28 0.92 11.16
CA GLU A 30 2.10 -0.09 11.83
C GLU A 30 2.02 -1.45 11.11
N ALA A 31 0.82 -1.91 10.75
CA ALA A 31 0.64 -3.16 10.00
C ALA A 31 1.29 -3.13 8.61
N LEU A 32 1.23 -1.99 7.90
CA LEU A 32 1.92 -1.81 6.63
C LEU A 32 3.44 -1.81 6.80
N LEU A 33 3.96 -1.15 7.84
CA LEU A 33 5.39 -1.12 8.13
C LEU A 33 5.92 -2.51 8.52
N GLU A 34 5.19 -3.26 9.34
CA GLU A 34 5.52 -4.64 9.69
C GLU A 34 5.60 -5.52 8.44
N ARG A 35 4.65 -5.37 7.51
CA ARG A 35 4.65 -6.10 6.25
C ARG A 35 5.88 -5.77 5.38
N VAL A 36 6.30 -4.50 5.33
CA VAL A 36 7.54 -4.08 4.65
C VAL A 36 8.75 -4.74 5.30
N ALA A 37 8.88 -4.67 6.63
CA ALA A 37 9.99 -5.26 7.36
C ALA A 37 10.10 -6.78 7.14
N VAL A 38 8.96 -7.49 7.09
CA VAL A 38 8.93 -8.92 6.77
C VAL A 38 9.43 -9.19 5.35
N TYR A 39 9.01 -8.40 4.36
CA TYR A 39 9.47 -8.57 2.98
C TYR A 39 10.95 -8.31 2.82
N GLU A 40 11.47 -7.26 3.46
CA GLU A 40 12.90 -6.97 3.47
C GLU A 40 13.70 -8.11 4.10
N ALA A 41 13.30 -8.57 5.29
CA ALA A 41 13.96 -9.70 5.96
C ALA A 41 13.93 -10.98 5.12
N LEU A 42 12.83 -11.27 4.41
CA LEU A 42 12.73 -12.42 3.51
C LEU A 42 13.64 -12.33 2.29
N LEU A 43 13.82 -11.12 1.73
CA LEU A 43 14.73 -10.88 0.60
C LEU A 43 16.20 -10.95 1.05
N GLU A 44 16.52 -10.35 2.20
CA GLU A 44 17.87 -10.44 2.81
C GLU A 44 18.25 -11.88 3.12
N ALA A 45 17.33 -12.68 3.66
CA ALA A 45 17.55 -14.11 3.92
C ALA A 45 17.86 -14.91 2.63
N GLN A 46 17.45 -14.40 1.47
CA GLN A 46 17.75 -14.96 0.15
C GLN A 46 19.01 -14.36 -0.48
N ASN A 47 19.76 -13.54 0.25
CA ASN A 47 20.92 -12.78 -0.22
C ASN A 47 20.60 -11.86 -1.42
N ILE A 48 19.37 -11.33 -1.48
CA ILE A 48 18.97 -10.37 -2.49
C ILE A 48 19.36 -8.97 -2.03
N ASP A 49 20.10 -8.23 -2.86
CA ASP A 49 20.29 -6.80 -2.67
C ASP A 49 18.98 -6.07 -2.95
N ILE A 50 18.28 -5.68 -1.88
CA ILE A 50 16.95 -5.08 -1.92
C ILE A 50 16.94 -3.81 -2.76
N GLU A 51 17.92 -2.91 -2.57
CA GLU A 51 17.93 -1.60 -3.22
C GLU A 51 18.08 -1.75 -4.74
N SER A 52 18.98 -2.64 -5.17
CA SER A 52 19.17 -2.95 -6.58
C SER A 52 17.94 -3.61 -7.19
N ALA A 53 17.36 -4.60 -6.50
CA ALA A 53 16.15 -5.30 -6.94
C ALA A 53 14.94 -4.35 -7.05
N PHE A 54 14.75 -3.47 -6.05
CA PHE A 54 13.69 -2.46 -6.05
C PHE A 54 13.84 -1.53 -7.24
N LYS A 55 15.02 -0.93 -7.44
CA LYS A 55 15.26 -0.01 -8.58
C LYS A 55 15.01 -0.69 -9.91
N GLN A 56 15.53 -1.90 -10.10
CA GLN A 56 15.33 -2.63 -11.34
C GLN A 56 13.84 -2.87 -11.61
N TYR A 57 13.08 -3.31 -10.60
CA TYR A 57 11.67 -3.62 -10.76
C TYR A 57 10.80 -2.35 -10.93
N TYR A 58 11.06 -1.32 -10.12
CA TYR A 58 10.28 -0.09 -10.07
C TYR A 58 10.46 0.79 -11.32
N PHE A 59 11.67 0.84 -11.89
CA PHE A 59 11.96 1.66 -13.08
C PHE A 59 11.73 0.92 -14.41
N ASP A 60 11.45 -0.37 -14.38
CA ASP A 60 11.06 -1.11 -15.58
C ASP A 60 9.63 -0.71 -16.01
N GLU A 61 9.55 -0.09 -17.18
CA GLU A 61 8.29 0.36 -17.80
C GLU A 61 7.27 -0.79 -17.95
N ALA A 62 7.73 -2.03 -18.17
CA ALA A 62 6.86 -3.19 -18.29
C ALA A 62 6.08 -3.49 -17.01
N ASN A 63 6.59 -3.05 -15.85
CA ASN A 63 5.97 -3.30 -14.55
C ASN A 63 5.04 -2.17 -14.10
N LYS A 64 5.00 -1.02 -14.80
CA LYS A 64 4.27 0.17 -14.33
C LYS A 64 2.77 -0.07 -14.12
N GLU A 65 2.11 -0.74 -15.05
CA GLU A 65 0.67 -1.02 -14.94
C GLU A 65 0.37 -1.96 -13.78
N ILE A 66 1.17 -3.02 -13.63
CA ILE A 66 1.04 -4.00 -12.55
C ILE A 66 1.30 -3.35 -11.19
N LEU A 67 2.34 -2.50 -11.09
CA LEU A 67 2.65 -1.75 -9.86
C LEU A 67 1.55 -0.75 -9.51
N SER A 68 0.98 -0.07 -10.51
CA SER A 68 -0.14 0.85 -10.31
C SER A 68 -1.37 0.10 -9.78
N ALA A 69 -1.72 -1.04 -10.38
CA ALA A 69 -2.82 -1.88 -9.94
C ALA A 69 -2.59 -2.43 -8.52
N ALA A 70 -1.39 -2.95 -8.23
CA ALA A 70 -1.02 -3.45 -6.92
C ALA A 70 -1.13 -2.36 -5.84
N LYS A 71 -0.68 -1.14 -6.14
CA LYS A 71 -0.79 0.01 -5.24
C LYS A 71 -2.24 0.41 -4.96
N ASN A 72 -3.09 0.39 -5.98
CA ASN A 72 -4.52 0.65 -5.81
C ASN A 72 -5.22 -0.44 -5.00
N ASN A 73 -4.85 -1.71 -5.19
CA ASN A 73 -5.39 -2.80 -4.38
C ASN A 73 -4.98 -2.67 -2.91
N LEU A 74 -3.71 -2.38 -2.63
CA LEU A 74 -3.23 -2.11 -1.27
C LEU A 74 -3.98 -0.94 -0.63
N ALA A 75 -4.24 0.12 -1.39
CA ALA A 75 -5.05 1.26 -0.93
C ALA A 75 -6.47 0.82 -0.56
N ILE A 76 -7.13 -0.01 -1.37
CA ILE A 76 -8.47 -0.54 -1.07
C ILE A 76 -8.48 -1.38 0.20
N ASP A 77 -7.55 -2.33 0.32
CA ASP A 77 -7.46 -3.21 1.50
C ASP A 77 -7.21 -2.40 2.78
N SER A 78 -6.33 -1.41 2.69
CA SER A 78 -5.99 -0.51 3.79
C SER A 78 -7.17 0.36 4.21
N MET A 79 -7.90 0.94 3.24
CA MET A 79 -9.16 1.66 3.51
C MET A 79 -10.18 0.75 4.20
N ALA A 80 -10.35 -0.50 3.74
CA ALA A 80 -11.30 -1.44 4.30
C ALA A 80 -11.00 -1.75 5.77
N LYS A 81 -9.73 -1.92 6.15
CA LYS A 81 -9.33 -2.16 7.55
C LYS A 81 -9.59 -0.95 8.45
N ILE A 82 -9.26 0.25 7.98
CA ILE A 82 -9.49 1.50 8.73
C ILE A 82 -10.99 1.70 8.93
N LEU A 83 -11.80 1.57 7.87
CA LEU A 83 -13.26 1.77 7.92
C LEU A 83 -13.98 0.65 8.68
N GLY A 84 -13.45 -0.57 8.64
CA GLY A 84 -13.94 -1.72 9.38
C GLY A 84 -13.55 -1.73 10.87
N ASN A 85 -12.92 -0.67 11.36
CA ASN A 85 -12.45 -0.54 12.76
C ASN A 85 -11.56 -1.68 13.25
N TYR A 86 -10.81 -2.34 12.37
CA TYR A 86 -9.94 -3.47 12.76
C TYR A 86 -10.67 -4.67 13.39
N GLU A 87 -11.90 -4.94 12.98
CA GLU A 87 -12.64 -6.18 13.34
C GLU A 87 -12.10 -7.45 12.67
#